data_AF-A6F5Z7-F1
#
_entry.id   AF-A6F5Z7-F1
#
_cell.length_a   1.000
_cell.length_b   1.000
_cell.length_c   1.000
_cell.angle_alpha   90.00
_cell.angle_beta   90.00
_cell.angle_gamma   90.00
#
_symmetry.space_group_name_H-M   'P 1'
#
loop_
_entity.id
_entity.type
_entity.pdbx_description
1 polymer ?
#
loop_
_entity_poly.entity_id
_entity_poly.type
_entity_poly.pdbx_seq_one_letter_code
_entity_poly.pdbx_strand_id
1 'polypeptide(L)' 'MTLSANWSYPTDIRFGAGRIAELGECCAEAGIKRPLLVTDRGWQTCPSPSGRSI' A
#
# COMPACT_ATOMS: atom_id res chain seq x y z
N MET A 1 1.92 -18.78 -0.06
CA MET A 1 3.29 -18.23 0.02
C MET A 1 3.25 -16.80 -0.51
N THR A 2 3.59 -15.82 0.31
CA THR A 2 3.52 -14.40 -0.06
C THR A 2 4.85 -13.98 -0.65
N LEU A 3 4.86 -13.70 -1.95
CA LEU A 3 6.07 -13.24 -2.64
C LEU A 3 6.25 -11.74 -2.33
N SER A 4 7.31 -11.41 -1.58
CA SER A 4 7.70 -10.03 -1.31
C SER A 4 8.97 -9.70 -2.07
N ALA A 5 8.93 -8.64 -2.88
CA ALA A 5 10.07 -8.15 -3.64
C ALA A 5 10.23 -6.64 -3.41
N ASN A 6 11.48 -6.18 -3.36
CA ASN A 6 11.83 -4.77 -3.37
C ASN A 6 12.63 -4.51 -4.65
N TRP A 7 12.13 -3.60 -5.49
CA TRP A 7 12.88 -3.12 -6.65
C TRP A 7 13.19 -1.65 -6.46
N SER A 8 14.46 -1.29 -6.53
CA SER A 8 14.93 0.09 -6.32
C SER A 8 15.39 0.66 -7.66
N TYR A 9 14.46 1.01 -8.56
CA TYR A 9 14.77 1.79 -9.76
C TYR A 9 13.52 2.34 -10.46
N PRO A 10 13.43 3.66 -10.78
CA PRO A 10 14.15 4.80 -10.20
C PRO A 10 13.57 5.26 -8.83
N THR A 11 12.54 4.57 -8.31
CA THR A 11 11.96 4.77 -6.98
C THR A 11 11.84 3.41 -6.28
N ASP A 12 11.79 3.36 -4.95
CA ASP A 12 11.55 2.10 -4.23
C ASP A 12 10.12 1.58 -4.47
N ILE A 13 10.01 0.38 -5.04
CA ILE A 13 8.75 -0.32 -5.29
C ILE A 13 8.68 -1.52 -4.34
N ARG A 14 7.74 -1.44 -3.39
CA ARG A 14 7.48 -2.47 -2.38
C ARG A 14 6.30 -3.35 -2.82
N PHE A 15 6.57 -4.61 -3.17
CA PHE A 15 5.55 -5.59 -3.58
C PHE A 15 5.29 -6.63 -2.48
N GLY A 16 4.04 -7.06 -2.33
CA GLY A 16 3.60 -8.12 -1.41
C GLY A 16 2.23 -7.84 -0.78
N ALA A 17 1.45 -8.89 -0.53
CA ALA A 17 0.15 -8.74 0.16
C ALA A 17 0.36 -8.25 1.61
N GLY A 18 -0.42 -7.26 2.04
CA GLY A 18 -0.37 -6.71 3.40
C GLY A 18 0.66 -5.60 3.62
N ARG A 19 1.52 -5.30 2.64
CA ARG A 19 2.54 -4.23 2.75
C ARG A 19 1.98 -2.81 2.72
N ILE A 20 0.67 -2.65 2.46
CA ILE A 20 -0.01 -1.36 2.59
C ILE A 20 0.12 -0.78 4.01
N ALA A 21 0.35 -1.62 5.02
CA ALA A 21 0.63 -1.17 6.39
C ALA A 21 1.93 -0.34 6.50
N GLU A 22 2.91 -0.58 5.63
CA GLU A 22 4.19 0.14 5.60
C GLU A 22 4.05 1.54 4.95
N LEU A 23 2.93 1.84 4.28
CA LEU A 23 2.75 3.08 3.51
C LEU A 23 2.91 4.34 4.35
N GLY A 24 2.42 4.32 5.60
CA GLY A 24 2.55 5.46 6.51
C GLY A 24 4.01 5.77 6.86
N GLU A 25 4.79 4.73 7.13
CA GLU A 25 6.23 4.85 7.40
C GLU A 25 6.98 5.33 6.15
N CYS A 26 6.64 4.79 4.96
CA CYS A 26 7.20 5.27 3.69
C CYS A 26 6.93 6.76 3.47
N CYS A 27 5.72 7.24 3.75
CA CYS A 27 5.36 8.64 3.59
C CYS A 27 6.19 9.53 4.54
N ALA A 28 6.45 9.08 5.76
CA ALA A 28 7.30 9.78 6.71
C ALA A 28 8.77 9.81 6.26
N GLU A 29 9.32 8.67 5.82
CA GLU A 29 10.68 8.56 5.26
C GLU A 29 10.87 9.46 4.03
N ALA A 30 9.86 9.55 3.17
CA ALA A 30 9.85 10.42 1.98
C ALA A 30 9.59 11.90 2.30
N GLY A 31 9.37 12.28 3.57
CA GLY A 31 9.09 13.66 3.98
C GLY A 31 7.70 14.19 3.61
N ILE A 32 6.75 13.31 3.29
CA ILE A 32 5.36 13.66 2.94
C ILE A 32 4.58 13.97 4.22
N LYS A 33 4.36 15.26 4.50
CA LYS A 33 3.69 15.73 5.74
C LYS A 33 2.17 15.63 5.72
N ARG A 34 1.55 15.57 4.53
CA ARG A 34 0.10 15.61 4.37
C ARG A 34 -0.38 14.70 3.22
N PRO A 35 -0.21 13.38 3.33
CA PRO A 35 -0.60 12.45 2.27
C PRO A 35 -2.11 12.46 2.06
N LEU A 36 -2.55 12.50 0.80
CA LEU A 36 -3.94 12.31 0.41
C LEU A 36 -4.07 10.94 -0.25
N LEU A 37 -4.70 10.01 0.45
CA LEU A 37 -5.03 8.71 -0.13
C LEU A 37 -6.28 8.84 -1.00
N VAL A 38 -6.12 8.67 -2.30
CA VAL A 38 -7.23 8.66 -3.26
C VAL A 38 -7.51 7.21 -3.64
N THR A 39 -8.69 6.72 -3.28
CA THR A 39 -9.19 5.39 -3.69
C THR A 39 -10.47 5.54 -4.49
N ASP A 40 -10.70 4.63 -5.44
CA ASP A 40 -11.99 4.54 -6.10
C ASP A 40 -13.04 3.90 -5.17
N ARG A 41 -14.32 4.20 -5.39
CA ARG A 41 -15.42 3.70 -4.54
C ARG A 41 -15.65 2.19 -4.67
N GLY A 42 -15.10 1.54 -5.70
CA GLY A 42 -15.32 0.13 -6.01
C GLY A 42 -14.58 -0.83 -5.07
N TRP A 43 -13.62 -0.33 -4.28
CA TRP A 43 -12.86 -1.15 -3.35
C TRP A 43 -13.70 -1.73 -2.19
N GLN A 44 -14.70 -0.98 -1.70
CA GLN A 44 -15.52 -1.39 -0.55
C GLN A 44 -16.60 -2.41 -0.92
N THR A 45 -17.05 -2.42 -2.19
CA THR A 45 -18.21 -3.20 -2.63
C THR A 45 -17.85 -4.48 -3.36
N CYS A 46 -16.56 -4.75 -3.59
CA CYS A 46 -16.12 -5.98 -4.24
C CYS A 46 -16.03 -7.12 -3.21
N PRO A 47 -16.80 -8.22 -3.37
CA PRO A 47 -16.82 -9.33 -2.41
C PRO A 47 -15.55 -10.17 -2.58
N SER A 48 -14.44 -9.71 -2.02
CA SER A 48 -13.22 -10.51 -1.88
C SER A 48 -13.22 -11.23 -0.52
N PRO A 49 -12.67 -12.46 -0.41
CA PRO A 49 -12.77 -13.31 0.78
C PRO A 49 -11.87 -12.88 1.95
N SER A 50 -11.23 -11.72 1.86
CA SER A 50 -10.35 -11.19 2.91
C SER A 50 -10.68 -9.74 3.18
N GLY A 51 -11.85 -9.52 3.78
CA GLY A 51 -12.24 -8.24 4.35
C GLY A 51 -11.35 -7.91 5.56
N ARG A 52 -10.28 -7.16 5.33
CA ARG A 52 -9.72 -6.29 6.37
C ARG A 52 -9.76 -4.88 5.81
N SER A 53 -10.82 -4.16 6.21
CA SER A 53 -10.85 -2.72 6.16
C SER A 53 -9.55 -2.21 6.79
N ILE A 54 -8.92 -1.25 6.11
CA ILE A 54 -8.01 -0.31 6.78
C ILE A 54 -8.66 0.25 8.03
#